data_AF-A0A372QYR3-F1
#
_entry.id   AF-A0A372QYR3-F1
#
_cell.length_a   1.000
_cell.length_b   1.000
_cell.length_c   1.000
_cell.angle_alpha   90.00
_cell.angle_beta   90.00
_cell.angle_gamma   90.00
#
_symmetry.space_group_name_H-M   'P 1'
#
loop_
_entity.id
_entity.type
_entity.pdbx_description
1 polymer ?
#
loop_
_entity_poly.entity_id
_entity_poly.type
_entity_poly.pdbx_seq_one_letter_code
_entity_poly.pdbx_strand_id
1 'polypeptide(L)'
;MLYLLVQVNESIKCVISERVVSIEAIDNKFFDLFDAITLGQYNDREVKVFIRQEKSENWREVDNGLKGDLKILEVLGFLQVKFYLVKSNLNTQDISISTQNRENAFSILMQNSRKLLLPQRITEYNNCDRLYNEIIELLQDLKVG
;
A
#
# COMPACT_ATOMS: atom_id res chain seq x y z
N MET A 1 19.83 -15.68 -27.70
CA MET A 1 19.97 -14.41 -26.97
C MET A 1 18.70 -13.56 -27.03
N LEU A 2 18.02 -13.37 -25.90
CA LEU A 2 16.92 -12.41 -25.77
C LEU A 2 17.40 -11.15 -25.03
N TYR A 3 17.12 -9.98 -25.60
CA TYR A 3 17.42 -8.69 -25.00
C TYR A 3 16.13 -8.06 -24.48
N LEU A 4 16.12 -7.72 -23.20
CA LEU A 4 15.00 -7.06 -22.54
C LEU A 4 15.34 -5.60 -22.25
N LEU A 5 14.36 -4.74 -22.43
CA LEU A 5 14.36 -3.40 -21.87
C LEU A 5 13.73 -3.47 -20.48
N VAL A 6 14.52 -3.18 -19.45
CA VAL A 6 14.08 -3.32 -18.07
C VAL A 6 14.17 -2.00 -17.33
N GLN A 7 13.13 -1.67 -16.59
CA GLN A 7 13.07 -0.50 -15.72
C GLN A 7 12.49 -0.85 -14.35
N VAL A 8 12.88 -0.08 -13.32
CA VAL A 8 12.34 -0.23 -11.97
C VAL A 8 11.77 1.10 -11.50
N ASN A 9 10.50 1.08 -11.11
CA ASN A 9 9.75 2.25 -10.69
C ASN A 9 9.28 2.10 -9.24
N GLU A 10 9.22 3.23 -8.55
CA GLU A 10 8.60 3.38 -7.25
C GLU A 10 7.60 4.54 -7.35
N SER A 11 6.31 4.24 -7.29
CA SER A 11 5.26 5.24 -7.57
C SER A 11 5.46 5.88 -8.95
N ILE A 12 5.49 7.21 -9.02
CA ILE A 12 5.70 7.99 -10.25
C ILE A 12 7.19 8.11 -10.62
N LYS A 13 8.10 7.75 -9.71
CA LYS A 13 9.53 7.93 -9.88
C LYS A 13 10.16 6.67 -10.49
N CYS A 14 10.95 6.87 -11.54
CA CYS A 14 11.84 5.83 -12.05
C CYS A 14 13.09 5.79 -11.17
N VAL A 15 13.31 4.67 -10.49
CA VAL A 15 14.47 4.44 -9.61
C VAL A 15 15.64 3.94 -10.44
N ILE A 16 15.34 3.07 -11.40
CA ILE A 16 16.28 2.56 -12.39
C ILE A 16 15.71 2.80 -13.77
N SER A 17 16.35 3.70 -14.50
CA SER A 17 16.06 3.98 -15.91
C SER A 17 16.15 2.73 -16.77
N GLU A 18 15.38 2.75 -17.85
CA GLU A 18 15.34 1.71 -18.88
C GLU A 18 16.76 1.33 -19.32
N ARG A 19 17.11 0.05 -19.14
CA ARG A 19 18.40 -0.52 -19.52
C ARG A 19 18.21 -1.83 -20.28
N VAL A 20 19.13 -2.12 -21.19
CA VAL A 20 19.14 -3.37 -21.95
C VAL A 20 19.81 -4.46 -21.12
N VAL A 21 19.14 -5.60 -20.96
CA VAL A 21 19.64 -6.76 -20.22
C VAL A 21 19.51 -8.00 -21.10
N SER A 22 20.58 -8.80 -21.19
CA SER A 22 20.57 -10.08 -21.89
C SER A 22 20.22 -11.23 -20.93
N ILE A 23 19.28 -12.09 -21.31
CA ILE A 23 18.81 -13.19 -20.45
C ILE A 23 19.74 -14.41 -20.44
N GLU A 24 20.76 -14.50 -21.32
CA GLU A 24 21.64 -15.69 -21.37
C GLU A 24 22.41 -16.00 -20.07
N ALA A 25 22.42 -15.08 -19.10
CA ALA A 25 23.18 -15.18 -17.85
C ALA A 25 22.31 -15.23 -16.57
N ILE A 26 20.98 -15.29 -16.69
CA ILE A 26 20.07 -15.12 -15.55
C ILE A 26 19.21 -16.38 -15.43
N ASP A 27 19.11 -16.91 -14.20
CA ASP A 27 18.19 -18.00 -13.89
C ASP A 27 16.77 -17.66 -14.37
N ASN A 28 15.97 -18.69 -14.69
CA ASN A 28 14.77 -18.56 -15.52
C ASN A 28 13.60 -17.77 -14.86
N LYS A 29 13.77 -16.99 -13.79
CA LYS A 29 12.66 -16.28 -13.12
C LYS A 29 12.81 -14.76 -13.12
N PHE A 30 11.67 -14.09 -13.05
CA PHE A 30 11.63 -12.63 -12.91
C PHE A 30 12.36 -12.12 -11.66
N PHE A 31 12.37 -12.91 -10.59
CA PHE A 31 13.15 -12.63 -9.38
C PHE A 31 14.64 -12.47 -9.69
N ASP A 32 15.22 -13.39 -10.45
CA ASP A 32 16.67 -13.40 -10.74
C ASP A 32 17.06 -12.18 -11.59
N LEU A 33 16.19 -11.80 -12.54
CA LEU A 33 16.34 -10.57 -13.32
C LEU A 33 16.26 -9.32 -12.43
N PHE A 34 15.30 -9.29 -11.51
CA PHE A 34 15.12 -8.19 -10.59
C PHE A 34 16.31 -8.03 -9.63
N ASP A 35 16.77 -9.13 -9.04
CA ASP A 35 17.90 -9.16 -8.11
C ASP A 35 19.21 -8.74 -8.82
N ALA A 36 19.43 -9.23 -10.05
CA ALA A 36 20.58 -8.81 -10.87
C ALA A 36 20.59 -7.30 -11.19
N ILE A 37 19.43 -6.69 -11.38
CA ILE A 37 19.31 -5.26 -11.71
C ILE A 37 19.43 -4.37 -10.48
N THR A 38 18.88 -4.82 -9.36
CA THR A 38 18.78 -4.05 -8.12
C THR A 38 19.91 -4.35 -7.14
N LEU A 39 20.72 -5.36 -7.40
CA LEU A 39 21.78 -5.85 -6.51
C LEU A 39 21.24 -6.17 -5.11
N GLY A 40 20.02 -6.73 -5.05
CA GLY A 40 19.34 -7.13 -3.83
C GLY A 40 18.83 -5.99 -2.93
N GLN A 41 18.90 -4.73 -3.35
CA GLN A 41 18.53 -3.57 -2.52
C GLN A 41 17.05 -3.50 -2.10
N TYR A 42 16.17 -4.30 -2.70
CA TYR A 42 14.71 -4.23 -2.50
C TYR A 42 14.06 -5.59 -2.22
N ASN A 43 14.83 -6.58 -1.73
CA ASN A 43 14.34 -7.94 -1.51
C ASN A 43 13.30 -8.05 -0.37
N ASP A 44 13.18 -7.02 0.47
CA ASP A 44 12.19 -6.88 1.54
C ASP A 44 10.87 -6.26 1.07
N ARG A 45 10.79 -5.77 -0.17
CA ARG A 45 9.64 -5.04 -0.69
C ARG A 45 8.73 -5.92 -1.54
N GLU A 46 7.44 -5.61 -1.52
CA GLU A 46 6.49 -6.19 -2.47
C GLU A 46 6.71 -5.58 -3.86
N VAL A 47 6.86 -6.44 -4.87
CA VAL A 47 7.16 -6.04 -6.26
C VAL A 47 6.12 -6.60 -7.20
N LYS A 48 5.51 -5.72 -7.98
CA LYS A 48 4.65 -6.09 -9.11
C LYS A 48 5.46 -6.09 -10.39
N VAL A 49 5.18 -7.06 -11.27
CA VAL A 49 5.87 -7.22 -12.56
C VAL A 49 4.92 -6.86 -13.67
N PHE A 50 5.37 -6.02 -14.59
CA PHE A 50 4.61 -5.63 -15.76
C PHE A 50 5.40 -5.87 -17.03
N ILE A 51 4.71 -6.25 -18.11
CA ILE A 51 5.31 -6.56 -19.41
C ILE A 51 4.54 -5.85 -20.54
N ARG A 52 5.23 -5.55 -21.65
CA ARG A 52 4.62 -5.09 -22.91
C ARG A 52 5.50 -5.43 -24.11
N GLN A 53 4.89 -5.60 -25.29
CA GLN A 53 5.63 -5.94 -26.50
C GLN A 53 6.26 -4.68 -27.10
N GLU A 54 5.45 -3.63 -27.27
CA GLU A 54 5.86 -2.37 -27.86
C GLU A 54 5.67 -1.19 -26.91
N LYS A 55 6.36 -0.06 -27.18
CA LYS A 55 6.23 1.15 -26.35
C LYS A 55 4.84 1.80 -26.42
N SER A 56 4.12 1.58 -27.51
CA SER A 56 2.75 2.01 -27.78
C SER A 56 1.70 1.22 -26.98
N GLU A 57 2.02 0.01 -26.55
CA GLU A 57 1.11 -0.84 -25.80
C GLU A 57 1.00 -0.44 -24.31
N ASN A 58 -0.17 -0.74 -23.75
CA ASN A 58 -0.39 -0.67 -22.32
C ASN A 58 0.41 -1.77 -21.58
N TRP A 59 0.88 -1.42 -20.39
CA TRP A 59 1.51 -2.38 -19.48
C TRP A 59 0.49 -3.44 -19.03
N ARG A 60 0.89 -4.71 -19.07
CA ARG A 60 0.13 -5.84 -18.55
C ARG A 60 0.80 -6.38 -17.29
N GLU A 61 0.04 -6.56 -16.21
CA GLU A 61 0.54 -7.16 -14.97
C GLU A 61 0.73 -8.67 -15.14
N VAL A 62 1.79 -9.23 -14.55
CA VAL A 62 2.06 -10.66 -14.54
C VAL A 62 1.55 -11.24 -13.23
N ASP A 63 0.55 -12.14 -13.30
CA ASP A 63 -0.12 -12.71 -12.12
C ASP A 63 0.85 -13.41 -11.15
N ASN A 64 1.86 -14.11 -11.68
CA ASN A 64 2.86 -14.80 -10.86
C ASN A 64 3.98 -13.86 -10.33
N GLY A 65 3.96 -12.58 -10.68
CA GLY A 65 4.93 -11.59 -10.26
C GLY A 65 6.38 -12.06 -10.43
N LEU A 66 7.19 -11.88 -9.38
CA LEU A 66 8.60 -12.31 -9.36
C LEU A 66 8.79 -13.83 -9.46
N LYS A 67 7.78 -14.64 -9.14
CA LYS A 67 7.86 -16.11 -9.21
C LYS A 67 7.64 -16.64 -10.63
N GLY A 68 7.21 -15.79 -11.56
CA GLY A 68 6.99 -16.17 -12.96
C GLY A 68 8.28 -16.54 -13.68
N ASP A 69 8.15 -17.41 -14.69
CA ASP A 69 9.25 -17.81 -15.57
C ASP A 69 9.48 -16.77 -16.67
N LEU A 70 10.73 -16.38 -16.91
CA LEU A 70 11.14 -15.44 -17.95
C LEU A 70 10.92 -16.01 -19.36
N LYS A 71 10.90 -17.34 -19.53
CA LYS A 71 10.65 -18.00 -20.84
C LYS A 71 9.31 -17.58 -21.46
N ILE A 72 8.35 -17.16 -20.65
CA ILE A 72 7.07 -16.65 -21.17
C ILE A 72 7.26 -15.39 -22.02
N LEU A 73 8.29 -14.58 -21.74
CA LEU A 73 8.62 -13.41 -22.53
C LEU A 73 9.08 -13.78 -23.94
N GLU A 74 9.90 -14.84 -24.05
CA GLU A 74 10.37 -15.36 -25.33
C GLU A 74 9.21 -15.96 -26.13
N VAL A 75 8.42 -16.84 -25.51
CA VAL A 75 7.30 -17.53 -26.17
C VAL A 75 6.24 -16.54 -26.66
N LEU A 76 5.96 -15.49 -25.89
CA LEU A 76 4.91 -14.50 -26.20
C LEU A 76 5.45 -13.21 -26.86
N GLY A 77 6.75 -13.12 -27.12
CA GLY A 77 7.38 -11.98 -27.80
C GLY A 77 7.39 -10.67 -27.00
N PHE A 78 7.39 -10.71 -25.67
CA PHE A 78 7.49 -9.52 -24.83
C PHE A 78 8.96 -9.10 -24.68
N LEU A 79 9.25 -7.83 -25.00
CA LEU A 79 10.62 -7.30 -24.97
C LEU A 79 10.87 -6.33 -23.81
N GLN A 80 9.81 -5.89 -23.12
CA GLN A 80 9.92 -4.86 -22.10
C GLN A 80 9.34 -5.33 -20.78
N VAL A 81 10.10 -5.12 -19.71
CA VAL A 81 9.75 -5.49 -18.35
C VAL A 81 9.85 -4.25 -17.46
N LYS A 82 8.83 -4.03 -16.64
CA LYS A 82 8.80 -2.99 -15.61
C LYS A 82 8.54 -3.65 -14.27
N PHE A 83 9.48 -3.47 -13.36
CA PHE A 83 9.28 -3.79 -11.96
C PHE A 83 8.73 -2.57 -11.24
N TYR A 84 7.68 -2.76 -10.45
CA TYR A 84 7.05 -1.72 -9.67
C TYR A 84 7.14 -2.06 -8.19
N LEU A 85 7.92 -1.28 -7.46
CA LEU A 85 8.04 -1.36 -6.02
C LEU A 85 6.75 -0.81 -5.41
N VAL A 86 5.98 -1.68 -4.76
CA VAL A 86 4.82 -1.26 -3.98
C VAL A 86 5.36 -0.54 -2.75
N LYS A 87 4.95 0.70 -2.55
CA LYS A 87 5.33 1.45 -1.35
C LYS A 87 4.72 0.71 -0.16
N SER A 88 5.56 0.14 0.70
CA SER A 88 5.10 -0.38 1.98
C SER A 88 4.38 0.78 2.68
N ASN A 89 3.12 0.60 3.06
CA ASN A 89 2.34 1.59 3.82
C ASN A 89 2.90 1.82 5.24
N LEU A 90 4.16 1.42 5.49
CA LEU A 90 4.82 1.47 6.78
C LEU A 90 5.45 2.82 7.09
N ASN A 91 5.50 3.78 6.15
CA ASN A 91 5.86 5.17 6.50
C ASN A 91 5.11 6.19 5.64
N THR A 92 4.14 6.82 6.30
CA THR A 92 3.82 8.25 6.25
C THR A 92 5.04 9.09 5.86
N GLN A 93 5.09 9.58 4.62
CA GLN A 93 5.68 10.85 4.18
C GLN A 93 5.74 10.90 2.64
N ASP A 94 5.58 12.11 2.13
CA ASP A 94 5.56 12.52 0.72
C ASP A 94 4.25 12.33 -0.04
N ILE A 95 3.16 12.79 0.58
CA ILE A 95 2.12 13.46 -0.19
C ILE A 95 2.08 14.92 0.28
N SER A 96 2.74 15.78 -0.49
CA SER A 96 2.53 17.23 -0.44
C SER A 96 1.14 17.56 -0.98
N ILE A 97 0.11 17.22 -0.23
CA ILE A 97 -1.20 17.85 -0.35
C ILE A 97 -1.36 18.64 0.94
N SER A 98 -1.59 19.93 0.80
CA SER A 98 -1.90 20.85 1.89
C SER A 98 -3.17 20.41 2.62
N THR A 99 -3.06 19.40 3.49
CA THR A 99 -4.03 19.17 4.57
C THR A 99 -3.55 19.94 5.79
N GLN A 100 -3.61 21.27 5.70
CA GLN A 100 -3.92 22.01 6.91
C GLN A 100 -5.33 21.55 7.32
N ASN A 101 -5.44 21.04 8.54
CA ASN A 101 -6.69 20.57 9.18
C ASN A 101 -7.31 19.26 8.70
N ARG A 102 -6.52 18.20 8.52
CA ARG A 102 -7.08 16.86 8.77
C ARG A 102 -6.47 16.32 10.05
N GLU A 103 -7.17 16.50 11.16
CA GLU A 103 -6.78 15.90 12.44
C GLU A 103 -6.57 14.39 12.22
N ASN A 104 -5.39 13.91 12.60
CA ASN A 104 -5.03 12.51 12.54
C ASN A 104 -6.05 11.69 13.37
N ALA A 105 -6.42 10.49 12.93
CA ALA A 105 -7.30 9.60 13.70
C ALA A 105 -6.81 9.43 15.15
N PHE A 106 -5.49 9.37 15.36
CA PHE A 106 -4.91 9.34 16.71
C PHE A 106 -5.14 10.63 17.50
N SER A 107 -5.07 11.81 16.88
CA SER A 107 -5.38 13.06 17.58
C SER A 107 -6.86 13.18 17.92
N ILE A 108 -7.75 12.70 17.04
CA ILE A 108 -9.19 12.63 17.30
C ILE A 108 -9.47 11.71 18.49
N LEU A 109 -8.87 10.52 18.52
CA LEU A 109 -8.99 9.58 19.64
C LEU A 109 -8.46 10.18 20.95
N MET A 110 -7.30 10.85 20.91
CA MET A 110 -6.71 11.52 22.08
C MET A 110 -7.50 12.74 22.55
N GLN A 111 -8.20 13.42 21.66
CA GLN A 111 -9.06 14.55 22.03
C GLN A 111 -10.40 14.05 22.60
N ASN A 112 -10.95 12.98 22.03
CA ASN A 112 -12.17 12.35 22.54
C ASN A 112 -11.95 11.69 23.90
N SER A 113 -10.79 11.11 24.17
CA SER A 113 -10.48 10.54 25.50
C SER A 113 -10.42 11.57 26.63
N ARG A 114 -10.20 12.84 26.29
CA ARG A 114 -10.21 13.97 27.25
C ARG A 114 -11.62 14.50 27.53
N LYS A 115 -12.61 14.12 26.71
CA LYS A 115 -14.02 14.45 26.92
C LYS A 115 -14.65 13.29 27.68
N LEU A 116 -14.84 13.44 28.99
CA LEU A 116 -15.75 12.56 29.70
C LEU A 116 -17.15 12.84 29.12
N LEU A 117 -17.81 11.82 28.57
CA LEU A 117 -19.17 11.98 28.06
C LEU A 117 -20.05 11.04 28.85
N LEU A 118 -21.11 11.58 29.43
CA LEU A 118 -22.11 10.75 30.08
C LEU A 118 -22.90 9.96 29.03
N PRO A 119 -23.24 8.70 29.33
CA PRO A 119 -24.15 7.93 28.50
C PRO A 119 -25.49 8.64 28.31
N GLN A 120 -26.10 8.44 27.13
CA GLN A 120 -27.41 9.01 26.84
C GLN A 120 -28.53 8.23 27.54
N ARG A 121 -29.63 8.92 27.84
CA ARG A 121 -30.83 8.31 28.42
C ARG A 121 -31.47 7.34 27.44
N ILE A 122 -31.99 6.24 27.98
CA ILE A 122 -32.72 5.24 27.22
C ILE A 122 -34.22 5.55 27.33
N THR A 123 -34.93 5.50 26.21
CA THR A 123 -36.37 5.82 26.12
C THR A 123 -37.28 4.61 26.33
N GLU A 124 -36.71 3.42 26.54
CA GLU A 124 -37.44 2.20 26.86
C GLU A 124 -37.94 2.23 28.32
N TYR A 125 -39.15 1.70 28.53
CA TYR A 125 -39.88 1.84 29.79
C TYR A 125 -39.85 0.53 30.58
N ASN A 126 -38.66 0.13 31.03
CA ASN A 126 -38.50 -0.93 32.03
C ASN A 126 -37.84 -0.37 33.31
N ASN A 127 -37.93 -1.12 34.41
CA ASN A 127 -37.41 -0.66 35.71
C ASN A 127 -35.88 -0.50 35.73
N CYS A 128 -35.14 -1.26 34.92
CA CYS A 128 -33.69 -1.15 34.81
C CYS A 128 -33.29 0.15 34.10
N ASP A 129 -33.99 0.52 33.04
CA ASP A 129 -33.78 1.76 32.29
C ASP A 129 -34.13 2.98 33.14
N ARG A 130 -35.11 2.87 34.04
CA ARG A 130 -35.44 3.93 34.99
C ARG A 130 -34.28 4.21 35.94
N LEU A 131 -33.75 3.17 36.60
CA LEU A 131 -32.61 3.31 37.52
C LEU A 131 -31.37 3.82 36.76
N TYR A 132 -31.12 3.30 35.56
CA TYR A 132 -30.04 3.78 34.70
C TYR A 132 -30.16 5.28 34.41
N ASN A 133 -31.35 5.75 34.02
CA ASN A 133 -31.60 7.16 33.74
C ASN A 133 -31.47 8.05 35.00
N GLU A 134 -31.89 7.57 36.17
CA GLU A 134 -31.72 8.26 37.46
C GLU A 134 -30.23 8.43 37.82
N ILE A 135 -29.39 7.43 37.53
CA ILE A 135 -27.93 7.54 37.73
C ILE A 135 -27.31 8.57 36.79
N ILE A 136 -27.74 8.60 35.52
CA ILE A 136 -27.28 9.61 34.56
C ILE A 136 -27.66 11.03 35.03
N GLU A 137 -28.87 11.23 35.57
CA GLU A 137 -29.28 12.51 36.17
C GLU A 137 -28.37 12.95 37.31
N LEU A 138 -28.09 12.04 38.25
CA LEU A 138 -27.23 12.33 39.38
C LEU A 138 -25.80 12.72 38.94
N LEU A 139 -25.27 12.05 37.91
CA LEU A 139 -23.95 12.37 37.36
C LEU A 139 -23.93 13.74 36.63
N GLN A 140 -25.01 14.09 35.93
CA GLN A 140 -25.17 15.40 35.29
C GLN A 140 -25.18 16.54 36.32
N ASP A 141 -25.91 16.36 37.42
CA ASP A 141 -26.00 17.36 38.50
C ASP A 141 -24.65 17.58 39.20
N LEU A 142 -23.86 16.52 39.33
CA LEU A 142 -22.49 16.58 39.87
C LEU A 142 -21.46 17.16 38.89
N LYS A 143 -21.87 17.50 37.66
CA LYS A 143 -21.01 18.03 36.59
C LYS A 143 -19.82 17.11 36.28
N VAL A 144 -20.01 15.81 36.40
CA VAL A 144 -19.02 14.81 35.99
C VAL A 144 -19.38 14.34 34.59
N GLY A 145 -18.52 14.58 33.60
CA GLY A 145 -18.87 14.42 32.19
C GLY A 145 -18.65 15.71 31.42
#